data_AF-W0ADP4-F1
#
_entry.id   AF-W0ADP4-F1
#
_cell.length_a   1.000
_cell.length_b   1.000
_cell.length_c   1.000
_cell.angle_alpha   90.00
_cell.angle_beta   90.00
_cell.angle_gamma   90.00
#
_symmetry.space_group_name_H-M   'P 1'
#
loop_
_entity.id
_entity.type
_entity.pdbx_description
1 polymer ?
#
loop_
_entity_poly.entity_id
_entity_poly.type
_entity_poly.pdbx_seq_one_letter_code
_entity_poly.pdbx_strand_id
1 'polypeptide(L)' 'MDEQELRRRIGMLRVEHRDLDAAIAALMANAAADQLQLARLKKRKLRLRDEIASLEDHLVPDIIA' A
#
# COMPACT_ATOMS: atom_id res chain seq x y z
N MET A 1 1.59 -20.08 4.38
CA MET A 1 1.54 -18.80 5.09
C MET A 1 0.42 -18.94 6.09
N ASP A 2 0.74 -18.94 7.38
CA ASP A 2 -0.28 -19.03 8.41
C ASP A 2 -0.96 -17.66 8.54
N GLU A 3 -2.18 -17.63 9.09
CA GLU A 3 -2.97 -16.39 9.24
C GLU A 3 -2.18 -15.26 9.92
N GLN A 4 -1.37 -15.59 10.93
CA GLN A 4 -0.53 -14.62 11.64
C GLN A 4 0.52 -13.98 10.72
N GLU A 5 1.07 -14.73 9.77
CA GLU A 5 2.04 -14.24 8.82
C GLU A 5 1.39 -13.34 7.76
N LEU A 6 0.18 -13.69 7.29
CA LEU A 6 -0.64 -12.82 6.43
C LEU A 6 -0.96 -11.50 7.12
N ARG A 7 -1.44 -11.53 8.37
CA ARG A 7 -1.72 -10.31 9.16
C ARG A 7 -0.47 -9.45 9.36
N ARG A 8 0.68 -10.07 9.62
CA ARG A 8 1.97 -9.35 9.73
C ARG A 8 2.36 -8.71 8.40
N ARG A 9 2.21 -9.44 7.29
CA ARG A 9 2.46 -8.94 5.92
C ARG A 9 1.59 -7.73 5.60
N ILE A 10 0.28 -7.83 5.85
CA ILE A 10 -0.67 -6.71 5.67
C ILE A 10 -0.24 -5.51 6.51
N GLY A 11 0.14 -5.72 7.77
CA GLY A 11 0.65 -4.65 8.64
C GLY A 11 1.84 -3.92 8.04
N MET A 12 2.84 -4.66 7.54
CA MET A 12 4.02 -4.07 6.89
C MET A 12 3.65 -3.30 5.62
N LEU A 13 2.80 -3.87 4.76
CA LEU A 13 2.36 -3.22 3.52
C LEU A 13 1.55 -1.95 3.80
N ARG A 14 0.72 -1.93 4.85
CA ARG A 14 -0.03 -0.74 5.28
C ARG A 14 0.88 0.40 5.74
N VAL A 15 1.97 0.07 6.44
CA VAL A 15 3.00 1.05 6.83
C VAL A 15 3.67 1.63 5.58
N GLU A 16 4.16 0.78 4.67
CA GLU A 16 4.79 1.23 3.43
C GLU A 16 3.84 2.08 2.57
N HIS A 17 2.57 1.69 2.48
CA HIS A 17 1.55 2.46 1.77
C HIS A 17 1.34 3.86 2.37
N ARG A 18 1.36 3.99 3.71
CA ARG A 18 1.24 5.29 4.39
C ARG A 18 2.48 6.15 4.16
N ASP A 19 3.67 5.55 4.16
CA ASP A 19 4.93 6.26 3.88
C ASP A 19 4.96 6.80 2.45
N LEU A 20 4.50 6.01 1.48
CA LEU A 20 4.33 6.49 0.10
C LEU A 20 3.36 7.67 0.02
N ASP A 21 2.31 7.68 0.85
CA ASP A 21 1.36 8.79 0.86
C ASP A 21 1.99 10.08 1.37
N ALA A 22 2.78 10.00 2.44
CA ALA A 22 3.55 11.13 2.95
C ALA A 22 4.56 11.64 1.90
N ALA A 23 5.26 10.72 1.21
CA ALA A 23 6.20 11.08 0.14
C ALA A 23 5.50 11.77 -1.04
N ILE A 24 4.33 11.28 -1.44
CA ILE A 24 3.50 11.88 -2.50
C ILE A 24 3.05 13.28 -2.08
N ALA A 25 2.57 13.46 -0.84
CA ALA A 25 2.15 14.77 -0.33
C ALA A 25 3.30 15.78 -0.30
N ALA A 26 4.47 15.36 0.18
CA ALA A 26 5.68 16.20 0.19
C ALA A 26 6.15 16.57 -1.22
N LEU A 27 6.08 15.62 -2.17
CA LEU A 27 6.43 15.90 -3.56
C LEU A 27 5.45 16.88 -4.20
N MET A 28 4.14 16.72 -3.97
CA MET A 28 3.11 17.64 -4.51
C MET A 28 3.20 19.04 -3.91
N ALA A 29 3.69 19.20 -2.68
CA ALA A 29 3.89 20.50 -2.05
C ALA A 29 5.03 21.32 -2.71
N ASN A 30 5.88 20.69 -3.52
CA ASN A 30 6.91 21.38 -4.28
C ASN A 30 6.39 21.86 -5.64
N ALA A 31 6.47 23.15 -5.93
CA ALA A 31 5.97 23.75 -7.18
C ALA A 31 6.66 23.21 -8.45
N ALA A 32 7.85 22.63 -8.33
CA ALA A 32 8.60 21.99 -9.41
C ALA A 32 8.51 20.45 -9.38
N ALA A 33 7.45 19.89 -8.77
CA ALA A 33 7.27 18.45 -8.64
C ALA A 33 7.40 17.73 -9.99
N ASP A 34 8.37 16.80 -10.07
CA ASP A 34 8.54 15.93 -11.22
C ASP A 34 7.30 15.03 -11.36
N GLN A 35 6.51 15.29 -12.41
CA GLN A 35 5.29 14.57 -12.72
C GLN A 35 5.54 13.07 -12.97
N LEU A 36 6.70 12.71 -13.53
CA LEU A 36 7.08 11.32 -13.74
C LEU A 36 7.37 10.62 -12.41
N GLN A 37 8.06 11.30 -11.50
CA GLN A 37 8.32 10.78 -10.15
C GLN A 37 6.99 10.60 -9.39
N LEU A 38 6.09 11.58 -9.46
CA LEU A 38 4.76 11.50 -8.86
C LEU A 38 3.95 10.32 -9.42
N ALA A 39 3.97 10.12 -10.74
CA ALA A 39 3.29 9.00 -11.38
C ALA A 39 3.85 7.64 -10.94
N ARG A 40 5.18 7.52 -10.78
CA ARG A 40 5.83 6.29 -10.28
C ARG A 40 5.42 5.98 -8.83
N LEU A 41 5.39 6.99 -7.96
CA LEU A 41 4.98 6.83 -6.56
C LEU A 41 3.50 6.42 -6.46
N LYS A 42 2.60 7.10 -7.20
CA LYS A 42 1.18 6.75 -7.26
C LYS A 42 0.95 5.33 -7.78
N LYS A 43 1.68 4.90 -8.81
CA LYS A 43 1.61 3.52 -9.33
C LYS A 43 2.04 2.49 -8.29
N ARG A 44 3.10 2.78 -7.53
CA ARG A 44 3.57 1.90 -6.45
C ARG A 44 2.54 1.83 -5.31
N LYS A 45 1.97 2.98 -4.92
CA LYS A 45 0.89 3.06 -3.93
C LYS A 45 -0.32 2.21 -4.33
N LEU A 46 -0.74 2.31 -5.60
CA LEU A 46 -1.85 1.50 -6.13
C LEU A 46 -1.57 0.00 -6.01
N ARG A 47 -0.37 -0.45 -6.40
CA ARG A 47 0.03 -1.86 -6.28
C ARG A 47 -0.01 -2.36 -4.83
N LEU A 48 0.48 -1.58 -3.87
CA LEU A 48 0.42 -1.97 -2.46
C LEU A 48 -1.01 -2.09 -1.98
N ARG A 49 -1.90 -1.18 -2.38
CA ARG A 49 -3.33 -1.26 -2.04
C ARG A 49 -3.96 -2.53 -2.61
N ASP A 50 -3.67 -2.85 -3.87
CA ASP A 50 -4.22 -4.04 -4.52
C ASP A 50 -3.65 -5.34 -3.90
N GLU A 51 -2.38 -5.36 -3.49
CA GLU A 51 -1.77 -6.47 -2.76
C GLU A 51 -2.38 -6.63 -1.36
N ILE A 52 -2.59 -5.54 -0.62
CA ILE A 52 -3.27 -5.55 0.68
C ILE A 52 -4.68 -6.14 0.53
N ALA A 53 -5.46 -5.65 -0.44
CA ALA A 53 -6.81 -6.14 -0.68
C ALA A 53 -6.81 -7.63 -1.02
N SER A 54 -5.89 -8.08 -1.87
CA SER A 54 -5.75 -9.51 -2.18
C SER A 54 -5.43 -10.34 -0.93
N LEU A 55 -4.49 -9.89 -0.07
CA LEU A 55 -4.15 -10.61 1.16
C LEU A 55 -5.29 -10.59 2.18
N GLU A 56 -6.05 -9.50 2.26
CA GLU A 56 -7.26 -9.40 3.09
C GLU A 56 -8.33 -10.36 2.58
N ASP A 57 -8.56 -10.44 1.26
CA ASP A 57 -9.50 -11.39 0.65
C ASP A 57 -9.11 -12.85 0.91
N HIS A 58 -7.83 -13.16 1.15
CA HIS A 58 -7.39 -14.51 1.55
C HIS A 58 -7.65 -14.80 3.05
N LEU A 59 -7.80 -13.76 3.88
CA LEU A 59 -8.18 -13.89 5.28
C LEU A 59 -9.70 -13.89 5.50
N VAL A 60 -10.45 -13.19 4.66
CA VAL A 60 -11.93 -13.15 4.68
C VAL A 60 -12.61 -14.53 4.61
N PRO A 61 -12.16 -15.54 3.83
CA PRO A 61 -12.79 -16.86 3.82
C PRO A 61 -12.81 -17.54 5.20
N ASP A 62 -11.86 -17.22 6.09
CA ASP A 62 -11.81 -17.76 7.46
C ASP A 62 -12.72 -17.01 8.46
N ILE A 63 -13.22 -15.81 8.10
CA ILE A 63 -14.02 -14.95 9.00
C ILE A 63 -15.54 -15.17 8.81
N ILE A 64 -15.96 -15.81 7.71
CA ILE A 64 -17.37 -16.06 7.35
C ILE A 64 -17.66 -17.57 7.13
N ALA A 65 -16.82 -18.47 7.66
CA ALA A 65 -17.01 -19.92 7.65
C ALA A 65 -17.46 -20.47 9.00
#